data_AF-A0A7X3I2X6-F1
#
_entry.id   AF-A0A7X3I2X6-F1
#
_cell.length_a   1.000
_cell.length_b   1.000
_cell.length_c   1.000
_cell.angle_alpha   90.00
_cell.angle_beta   90.00
_cell.angle_gamma   90.00
#
_symmetry.space_group_name_H-M   'P 1'
#
loop_
_entity.id
_entity.type
_entity.pdbx_description
1 polymer ?
#
loop_
_entity_poly.entity_id
_entity_poly.type
_entity_poly.pdbx_seq_one_letter_code
_entity_poly.pdbx_strand_id
1 'polypeptide(L)'
;MRSGVAGQLVDFSEVVANYASFAGDPLCARSLLRDVRKRLYKRRLHSFATRYSGVLTAEDIAEQICDSEHDVVNVYGDSLNLRGVNSEAGVEYILAVSHLNIPFSSHPGFYKTPDAIDQAIMDNPFVLSEISHKFVGAKALAVAISKAALALGMVDIRSCTYESCVDAVRSFPEVIELIPSFLMTREIVRLAMIGNPHFALRHVPLDMLDREILLEAVKSEPSFLLTLVACEGCYLDDDIVITAVSMMPSLLLMLPRQLMTKKLFSALLEHHPELISIVPVEMLTEDVAAMVVMKKPDLVEKVPREIRGVKVCAAYAEHYSRGFSRYFSRSVIDAYKAKRPAIRLNDELGDIPSSIKIRRIPKNIPL
;
A
#
# COMPACT_ATOMS: atom_id res chain seq x y z
N MET A 1 -17.73 -56.62 49.90
CA MET A 1 -19.05 -55.96 50.06
C MET A 1 -18.90 -54.49 49.69
N ARG A 2 -19.24 -54.12 48.44
CA ARG A 2 -19.35 -52.73 47.98
C ARG A 2 -20.84 -52.43 47.85
N SER A 3 -21.41 -51.67 48.78
CA SER A 3 -22.79 -51.19 48.68
C SER A 3 -22.78 -49.83 48.00
N GLY A 4 -23.32 -49.77 46.78
CA GLY A 4 -23.52 -48.53 46.05
C GLY A 4 -24.60 -47.68 46.70
N VAL A 5 -24.30 -46.40 46.89
CA VAL A 5 -25.31 -45.35 47.05
C VAL A 5 -25.48 -44.72 45.68
N ALA A 6 -26.41 -45.26 44.89
CA ALA A 6 -26.87 -44.59 43.69
C ALA A 6 -27.64 -43.34 44.13
N GLY A 7 -27.01 -42.17 44.00
CA GLY A 7 -27.72 -40.90 44.12
C GLY A 7 -28.75 -40.82 43.00
N GLN A 8 -30.03 -40.67 43.36
CA GLN A 8 -31.10 -40.48 42.40
C GLN A 8 -30.77 -39.29 41.49
N LEU A 9 -30.61 -39.57 40.20
CA LEU A 9 -30.66 -38.55 39.14
C LEU A 9 -32.09 -38.00 39.14
N VAL A 10 -32.24 -36.78 39.64
CA VAL A 10 -33.50 -36.03 39.48
C VAL A 10 -33.59 -35.65 38.00
N ASP A 11 -34.62 -36.13 37.31
CA ASP A 11 -34.88 -35.73 35.93
C ASP A 11 -35.26 -34.24 35.92
N PHE A 12 -34.34 -33.41 35.42
CA PHE A 12 -34.51 -31.97 35.39
C PHE A 12 -35.66 -31.56 34.46
N SER A 13 -36.05 -32.39 33.50
CA SER A 13 -37.22 -32.10 32.65
C SER A 13 -38.51 -32.09 33.47
N GLU A 14 -38.61 -32.93 34.50
CA GLU A 14 -39.76 -33.03 35.41
C GLU A 14 -39.81 -31.86 36.40
N VAL A 15 -38.65 -31.42 36.91
CA VAL A 15 -38.54 -30.24 37.77
C VAL A 15 -38.91 -28.96 37.01
N VAL A 16 -38.51 -28.85 35.75
CA VAL A 16 -38.84 -27.72 34.85
C VAL A 16 -40.34 -27.70 34.54
N ALA A 17 -40.94 -28.85 34.26
CA ALA A 17 -42.38 -28.97 34.01
C ALA A 17 -43.21 -28.60 35.26
N ASN A 18 -42.77 -29.01 36.44
CA ASN A 18 -43.45 -28.73 37.70
C ASN A 18 -43.28 -27.27 38.18
N TYR A 19 -42.23 -26.56 37.76
CA TYR A 19 -42.04 -25.14 38.10
C TYR A 19 -42.69 -24.19 37.08
N ALA A 20 -42.69 -24.54 35.79
CA ALA A 20 -43.33 -23.75 34.75
C ALA A 20 -44.85 -23.67 34.95
N SER A 21 -45.47 -24.72 35.51
CA SER A 21 -46.89 -24.72 35.89
C SER A 21 -47.19 -23.83 37.11
N PHE A 22 -46.19 -23.56 37.96
CA PHE A 22 -46.34 -22.79 39.20
C PHE A 22 -46.06 -21.29 39.02
N ALA A 23 -45.16 -20.92 38.10
CA ALA A 23 -44.64 -19.55 37.98
C ALA A 23 -45.37 -18.65 36.97
N GLY A 24 -46.27 -19.19 36.14
CA GLY A 24 -47.10 -18.42 35.20
C GLY A 24 -46.35 -17.71 34.04
N ASP A 25 -45.03 -17.54 34.13
CA ASP A 25 -44.18 -16.91 33.12
C ASP A 25 -42.97 -17.80 32.74
N PRO A 26 -42.92 -18.32 31.50
CA PRO A 26 -41.83 -19.13 30.97
C PRO A 26 -40.45 -18.44 31.00
N LEU A 27 -40.40 -17.11 30.93
CA LEU A 27 -39.14 -16.36 30.92
C LEU A 27 -38.52 -16.30 32.32
N CYS A 28 -39.35 -16.18 33.36
CA CYS A 28 -38.91 -16.18 34.75
C CYS A 28 -38.35 -17.55 35.17
N ALA A 29 -39.01 -18.64 34.72
CA ALA A 29 -38.53 -20.01 34.94
C ALA A 29 -37.16 -20.26 34.29
N ARG A 30 -36.93 -19.78 33.06
CA ARG A 30 -35.62 -19.90 32.38
C ARG A 30 -34.51 -19.15 33.10
N SER A 31 -34.79 -17.94 33.61
CA SER A 31 -33.80 -17.18 34.38
C SER A 31 -33.45 -17.86 35.70
N LEU A 32 -34.44 -18.37 36.42
CA LEU A 32 -34.23 -19.07 37.69
C LEU A 32 -33.46 -20.39 37.49
N LEU A 33 -33.80 -21.15 36.43
CA LEU A 33 -33.09 -22.38 36.06
C LEU A 33 -31.62 -22.11 35.70
N ARG A 34 -31.35 -21.00 34.99
CA ARG A 34 -29.99 -20.56 34.70
C ARG A 34 -29.22 -20.27 35.98
N ASP A 35 -29.84 -19.60 36.95
CA ASP A 35 -29.21 -19.29 38.24
C ASP A 35 -28.99 -20.54 39.12
N VAL A 36 -29.96 -21.46 39.15
CA VAL A 36 -29.85 -22.73 39.88
C VAL A 36 -28.76 -23.61 39.27
N ARG A 37 -28.70 -23.70 37.93
CA ARG A 37 -27.59 -24.38 37.22
C ARG A 37 -26.25 -23.76 37.57
N LYS A 38 -26.11 -22.43 37.48
CA LYS A 38 -24.89 -21.71 37.86
C LYS A 38 -24.44 -22.05 39.29
N ARG A 39 -25.36 -22.07 40.26
CA ARG A 39 -25.04 -22.40 41.67
C ARG A 39 -24.64 -23.87 41.85
N LEU A 40 -25.27 -24.79 41.13
CA LEU A 40 -24.94 -26.21 41.18
C LEU A 40 -23.59 -26.52 40.51
N TYR A 41 -23.30 -25.92 39.36
CA TYR A 41 -21.98 -26.01 38.72
C TYR A 41 -20.89 -25.44 39.62
N LYS A 42 -21.12 -24.26 40.22
CA LYS A 42 -20.18 -23.67 41.18
C LYS A 42 -19.89 -24.59 42.38
N ARG A 43 -20.91 -25.28 42.90
CA ARG A 43 -20.74 -26.26 43.99
C ARG A 43 -20.01 -27.53 43.55
N ARG A 44 -20.30 -28.05 42.36
CA ARG A 44 -19.59 -29.23 41.80
C ARG A 44 -18.12 -28.90 41.54
N LEU A 45 -17.86 -27.77 40.90
CA LEU A 45 -16.52 -27.29 40.59
C LEU A 45 -15.71 -27.02 41.86
N HIS A 46 -16.32 -26.40 42.88
CA HIS A 46 -15.66 -26.21 44.17
C HIS A 46 -15.37 -27.53 44.89
N SER A 47 -16.33 -28.47 44.91
CA SER A 47 -16.11 -29.80 45.49
C SER A 47 -15.05 -30.61 44.73
N PHE A 48 -14.94 -30.42 43.42
CA PHE A 48 -13.94 -31.08 42.58
C PHE A 48 -12.55 -30.49 42.84
N ALA A 49 -12.43 -29.16 42.80
CA ALA A 49 -11.19 -28.45 43.11
C ALA A 49 -10.67 -28.73 44.54
N THR A 50 -11.54 -28.93 45.53
CA THR A 50 -11.09 -29.28 46.90
C THR A 50 -10.55 -30.71 47.03
N ARG A 51 -10.83 -31.60 46.07
CA ARG A 51 -10.35 -33.00 46.07
C ARG A 51 -9.17 -33.22 45.13
N TYR A 52 -8.92 -32.28 44.22
CA TYR A 52 -7.88 -32.37 43.21
C TYR A 52 -6.64 -31.59 43.67
N SER A 53 -5.49 -32.27 43.75
CA SER A 53 -4.23 -31.66 44.20
C SER A 53 -3.28 -31.28 43.04
N GLY A 54 -3.77 -31.31 41.79
CA GLY A 54 -3.00 -30.99 40.58
C GLY A 54 -3.54 -29.78 39.82
N VAL A 55 -2.83 -29.38 38.76
CA VAL A 55 -3.30 -28.36 37.81
C VAL A 55 -4.45 -28.95 37.01
N LEU A 56 -5.60 -28.27 36.99
CA LEU A 56 -6.77 -28.69 36.23
C LEU A 56 -6.66 -28.17 34.81
N THR A 57 -6.73 -29.06 33.83
CA THR A 57 -6.83 -28.68 32.41
C THR A 57 -8.28 -28.35 32.05
N ALA A 58 -8.48 -27.66 30.92
CA ALA A 58 -9.82 -27.39 30.39
C ALA A 58 -10.57 -28.70 30.06
N GLU A 59 -9.84 -29.74 29.63
CA GLU A 59 -10.37 -31.07 29.31
C GLU A 59 -10.87 -31.80 30.57
N ASP A 60 -10.11 -31.77 31.68
CA ASP A 60 -10.52 -32.38 32.96
C ASP A 60 -11.84 -31.81 33.48
N ILE A 61 -12.06 -30.52 33.24
CA ILE A 61 -13.27 -29.81 33.70
C ILE A 61 -14.44 -30.04 32.74
N ALA A 62 -14.20 -30.05 31.44
CA ALA A 62 -15.21 -30.36 30.44
C ALA A 62 -15.76 -31.80 30.62
N GLU A 63 -14.87 -32.77 30.85
CA GLU A 63 -15.23 -34.19 30.99
C GLU A 63 -16.05 -34.48 32.26
N GLN A 64 -15.77 -33.79 33.36
CA GLN A 64 -16.39 -34.06 34.66
C GLN A 64 -17.62 -33.20 34.98
N ILE A 65 -17.75 -32.01 34.36
CA ILE A 65 -18.66 -30.98 34.86
C ILE A 65 -19.69 -30.52 33.82
N CYS A 66 -19.43 -30.58 32.51
CA CYS A 66 -20.33 -30.01 31.50
C CYS A 66 -20.89 -31.05 30.52
N ASP A 67 -22.18 -30.98 30.21
CA ASP A 67 -22.81 -31.84 29.19
C ASP A 67 -22.63 -31.27 27.76
N SER A 68 -22.10 -30.04 27.60
CA SER A 68 -21.76 -29.42 26.31
C SER A 68 -20.74 -28.27 26.44
N GLU A 69 -19.96 -28.00 25.38
CA GLU A 69 -18.94 -26.93 25.31
C GLU A 69 -19.50 -25.51 25.55
N HIS A 70 -20.80 -25.27 25.30
CA HIS A 70 -21.45 -23.98 25.49
C HIS A 70 -21.64 -23.57 26.97
N ASP A 71 -21.61 -24.52 27.90
CA ASP A 71 -21.81 -24.23 29.33
C ASP A 71 -20.53 -23.76 30.04
N VAL A 72 -19.36 -23.98 29.44
CA VAL A 72 -18.05 -23.58 29.99
C VAL A 72 -17.95 -22.05 30.09
N VAL A 73 -18.36 -21.32 29.05
CA VAL A 73 -18.15 -19.86 28.95
C VAL A 73 -18.88 -19.06 30.05
N ASN A 74 -20.02 -19.55 30.55
CA ASN A 74 -20.85 -18.82 31.52
C ASN A 74 -20.44 -18.99 32.99
N VAL A 75 -19.60 -19.98 33.31
CA VAL A 75 -19.17 -20.28 34.69
C VAL A 75 -17.83 -19.61 35.01
N TYR A 76 -16.96 -19.41 34.01
CA TYR A 76 -15.62 -18.85 34.21
C TYR A 76 -15.58 -17.32 34.37
N GLY A 77 -16.62 -16.59 33.95
CA GLY A 77 -16.64 -15.12 33.98
C GLY A 77 -16.72 -14.50 35.39
N ASP A 78 -17.34 -15.16 36.36
CA ASP A 78 -17.75 -14.49 37.62
C ASP A 78 -17.10 -15.04 38.90
N SER A 79 -16.36 -16.14 38.87
CA SER A 79 -15.99 -16.81 40.12
C SER A 79 -14.81 -17.75 40.02
N LEU A 80 -13.58 -17.23 39.89
CA LEU A 80 -12.37 -17.94 40.33
C LEU A 80 -11.24 -16.91 40.53
N ASN A 81 -10.98 -16.58 41.80
CA ASN A 81 -9.84 -15.76 42.23
C ASN A 81 -8.59 -16.67 42.21
N LEU A 82 -8.17 -17.10 41.03
CA LEU A 82 -6.98 -17.96 40.85
C LEU A 82 -5.72 -17.11 40.91
N ARG A 83 -5.27 -16.78 42.13
CA ARG A 83 -3.89 -16.31 42.34
C ARG A 83 -2.94 -17.47 42.00
N GLY A 84 -2.42 -17.51 40.79
CA GLY A 84 -1.37 -18.47 40.41
C GLY A 84 -1.44 -19.08 39.01
N VAL A 85 -2.25 -18.55 38.09
CA VAL A 85 -2.23 -19.04 36.70
C VAL A 85 -0.88 -18.68 36.06
N ASN A 86 -0.22 -19.71 35.58
CA ASN A 86 0.98 -19.71 34.77
C ASN A 86 0.73 -19.05 33.39
N SER A 87 1.77 -18.46 32.79
CA SER A 87 1.67 -17.71 31.52
C SER A 87 1.02 -18.51 30.39
N GLU A 88 1.23 -19.83 30.34
CA GLU A 88 0.67 -20.73 29.33
C GLU A 88 -0.86 -20.80 29.35
N ALA A 89 -1.49 -20.94 30.52
CA ALA A 89 -2.95 -21.00 30.63
C ALA A 89 -3.62 -19.64 30.32
N GLY A 90 -2.88 -18.53 30.41
CA GLY A 90 -3.35 -17.23 29.94
C GLY A 90 -3.37 -17.11 28.42
N VAL A 91 -2.36 -17.67 27.75
CA VAL A 91 -2.28 -17.72 26.29
C VAL A 91 -3.36 -18.64 25.71
N GLU A 92 -3.54 -19.83 26.27
CA GLU A 92 -4.58 -20.78 25.81
C GLU A 92 -6.00 -20.21 25.96
N TYR A 93 -6.30 -19.51 27.06
CA TYR A 93 -7.59 -18.84 27.24
C TYR A 93 -7.83 -17.76 26.18
N ILE A 94 -6.85 -16.90 25.93
CA ILE A 94 -6.99 -15.81 24.94
C ILE A 94 -7.15 -16.38 23.52
N LEU A 95 -6.40 -17.43 23.17
CA LEU A 95 -6.55 -18.13 21.88
C LEU A 95 -7.92 -18.78 21.71
N ALA A 96 -8.43 -19.45 22.75
CA ALA A 96 -9.76 -20.06 22.72
C ALA A 96 -10.87 -19.00 22.56
N VAL A 97 -10.68 -17.84 23.18
CA VAL A 97 -11.68 -16.75 23.19
C VAL A 97 -11.60 -15.89 21.92
N SER A 98 -10.43 -15.75 21.30
CA SER A 98 -10.29 -15.09 19.98
C SER A 98 -11.01 -15.86 18.88
N HIS A 99 -11.00 -17.20 18.91
CA HIS A 99 -11.80 -18.03 17.99
C HIS A 99 -13.31 -17.83 18.14
N LEU A 100 -13.77 -17.31 19.29
CA LEU A 100 -15.18 -17.04 19.58
C LEU A 100 -15.59 -15.58 19.29
N ASN A 101 -14.73 -14.76 18.69
CA ASN A 101 -14.98 -13.33 18.42
C ASN A 101 -15.38 -12.52 19.67
N ILE A 102 -14.94 -12.93 20.86
CA ILE A 102 -15.20 -12.18 22.08
C ILE A 102 -14.19 -11.04 22.18
N PRO A 103 -14.62 -9.78 22.41
CA PRO A 103 -13.70 -8.63 22.51
C PRO A 103 -12.62 -8.83 23.57
N PHE A 104 -11.39 -8.40 23.29
CA PHE A 104 -10.28 -8.43 24.24
C PHE A 104 -10.58 -7.59 25.50
N SER A 105 -11.37 -6.52 25.33
CA SER A 105 -11.90 -5.69 26.43
C SER A 105 -12.68 -6.49 27.47
N SER A 106 -13.37 -7.56 27.04
CA SER A 106 -14.23 -8.39 27.89
C SER A 106 -13.46 -9.46 28.68
N HIS A 107 -12.15 -9.62 28.44
CA HIS A 107 -11.34 -10.60 29.14
C HIS A 107 -11.00 -10.12 30.56
N PRO A 108 -11.06 -11.00 31.59
CA PRO A 108 -10.66 -10.66 32.94
C PRO A 108 -9.21 -10.14 32.97
N GLY A 109 -8.97 -9.07 33.73
CA GLY A 109 -7.67 -8.37 33.74
C GLY A 109 -6.47 -9.24 34.14
N PHE A 110 -6.71 -10.36 34.80
CA PHE A 110 -5.68 -11.32 35.20
C PHE A 110 -5.13 -12.17 34.02
N TYR A 111 -5.87 -12.30 32.91
CA TYR A 111 -5.41 -13.00 31.70
C TYR A 111 -4.60 -12.12 30.74
N LYS A 112 -4.49 -10.81 31.00
CA LYS A 112 -3.75 -9.86 30.16
C LYS A 112 -2.25 -9.88 30.46
N THR A 113 -1.64 -11.07 30.35
CA THR A 113 -0.18 -11.22 30.45
C THR A 113 0.50 -10.60 29.22
N PRO A 114 1.77 -10.17 29.31
CA PRO A 114 2.50 -9.66 28.15
C PRO A 114 2.50 -10.62 26.96
N ASP A 115 2.76 -11.91 27.19
CA ASP A 115 2.81 -12.92 26.12
C ASP A 115 1.45 -13.08 25.42
N ALA A 116 0.35 -13.02 26.17
CA ALA A 116 -0.97 -13.19 25.59
C ALA A 116 -1.48 -11.92 24.90
N ILE A 117 -1.02 -10.73 25.33
CA ILE A 117 -1.19 -9.47 24.60
C ILE A 117 -0.42 -9.52 23.28
N ASP A 118 0.84 -9.95 23.32
CA ASP A 118 1.68 -10.07 22.13
C ASP A 118 1.03 -11.03 21.13
N GLN A 119 0.57 -12.21 21.57
CA GLN A 119 -0.14 -13.16 20.72
C GLN A 119 -1.45 -12.59 20.16
N ALA A 120 -2.26 -11.91 20.98
CA ALA A 120 -3.50 -11.29 20.51
C ALA A 120 -3.25 -10.22 19.43
N ILE A 121 -2.17 -9.43 19.59
CA ILE A 121 -1.74 -8.43 18.60
C ILE A 121 -1.22 -9.11 17.33
N MET A 122 -0.49 -10.22 17.47
CA MET A 122 -0.03 -11.03 16.34
C MET A 122 -1.23 -11.52 15.53
N ASP A 123 -2.29 -12.00 16.18
CA ASP A 123 -3.45 -12.55 15.48
C ASP A 123 -4.35 -11.45 14.89
N ASN A 124 -4.53 -10.34 15.62
CA ASN A 124 -5.31 -9.19 15.18
C ASN A 124 -4.71 -7.85 15.68
N PRO A 125 -4.03 -7.08 14.82
CA PRO A 125 -3.46 -5.78 15.19
C PRO A 125 -4.47 -4.75 15.72
N PHE A 126 -5.75 -4.83 15.35
CA PHE A 126 -6.77 -3.87 15.77
C PHE A 126 -7.13 -3.97 17.26
N VAL A 127 -6.71 -5.06 17.93
CA VAL A 127 -6.86 -5.24 19.37
C VAL A 127 -6.14 -4.13 20.16
N LEU A 128 -5.18 -3.43 19.55
CA LEU A 128 -4.52 -2.26 20.14
C LEU A 128 -5.48 -1.16 20.61
N SER A 129 -6.69 -1.01 20.02
CA SER A 129 -7.70 -0.05 20.51
C SER A 129 -8.28 -0.42 21.86
N GLU A 130 -8.24 -1.70 22.22
CA GLU A 130 -8.85 -2.25 23.44
C GLU A 130 -7.82 -2.41 24.57
N ILE A 131 -6.53 -2.31 24.25
CA ILE A 131 -5.42 -2.49 25.19
C ILE A 131 -4.90 -1.13 25.63
N SER A 132 -4.76 -0.96 26.95
CA SER A 132 -4.11 0.23 27.50
C SER A 132 -2.66 0.29 27.03
N HIS A 133 -2.24 1.40 26.41
CA HIS A 133 -0.91 1.59 25.82
C HIS A 133 0.26 1.25 26.76
N LYS A 134 0.06 1.35 28.08
CA LYS A 134 1.07 0.99 29.10
C LYS A 134 1.49 -0.48 29.09
N PHE A 135 0.73 -1.36 28.44
CA PHE A 135 1.01 -2.79 28.37
C PHE A 135 1.53 -3.24 26.99
N VAL A 136 1.58 -2.34 26.00
CA VAL A 136 2.03 -2.68 24.65
C VAL A 136 3.56 -2.57 24.60
N GLY A 137 4.24 -3.70 24.45
CA GLY A 137 5.69 -3.72 24.25
C GLY A 137 6.09 -3.23 22.86
N ALA A 138 7.31 -2.69 22.74
CA ALA A 138 7.84 -2.21 21.45
C ALA A 138 7.87 -3.29 20.36
N LYS A 139 8.13 -4.55 20.73
CA LYS A 139 8.13 -5.69 19.80
C LYS A 139 6.73 -5.97 19.24
N ALA A 140 5.72 -6.03 20.11
CA ALA A 140 4.34 -6.25 19.70
C ALA A 140 3.83 -5.13 18.80
N LEU A 141 4.17 -3.88 19.14
CA LEU A 141 3.85 -2.72 18.32
C LEU A 141 4.48 -2.80 16.93
N ALA A 142 5.76 -3.16 16.83
CA ALA A 142 6.45 -3.32 15.56
C ALA A 142 5.76 -4.40 14.69
N VAL A 143 5.38 -5.53 15.29
CA VAL A 143 4.66 -6.57 14.53
C VAL A 143 3.26 -6.11 14.14
N ALA A 144 2.53 -5.43 15.02
CA ALA A 144 1.21 -4.87 14.72
C ALA A 144 1.26 -3.96 13.49
N ILE A 145 2.23 -3.04 13.46
CA ILE A 145 2.43 -2.09 12.37
C ILE A 145 2.80 -2.82 11.08
N SER A 146 3.68 -3.82 11.15
CA SER A 146 4.05 -4.59 9.96
C SER A 146 2.88 -5.37 9.35
N LYS A 147 1.89 -5.79 10.16
CA LYS A 147 0.69 -6.48 9.69
C LYS A 147 -0.41 -5.53 9.24
N ALA A 148 -0.57 -4.42 9.95
CA ALA A 148 -1.57 -3.40 9.69
C ALA A 148 -1.01 -2.02 10.01
N ALA A 149 -0.55 -1.30 8.99
CA ALA A 149 0.07 0.01 9.15
C ALA A 149 -0.85 1.04 9.86
N LEU A 150 -2.19 0.89 9.70
CA LEU A 150 -3.20 1.71 10.40
C LEU A 150 -3.17 1.56 11.93
N ALA A 151 -2.53 0.51 12.47
CA ALA A 151 -2.32 0.34 13.90
C ALA A 151 -1.58 1.53 14.53
N LEU A 152 -0.79 2.28 13.75
CA LEU A 152 -0.08 3.47 14.22
C LEU A 152 -1.04 4.53 14.80
N GLY A 153 -2.24 4.68 14.23
CA GLY A 153 -3.25 5.63 14.71
C GLY A 153 -3.93 5.20 16.01
N MET A 154 -3.72 3.96 16.44
CA MET A 154 -4.33 3.37 17.63
C MET A 154 -3.38 3.40 18.84
N VAL A 155 -2.22 4.01 18.70
CA VAL A 155 -1.11 3.93 19.65
C VAL A 155 -0.79 5.33 20.18
N ASP A 156 -0.34 5.43 21.44
CA ASP A 156 0.09 6.71 22.00
C ASP A 156 1.25 7.26 21.16
N ILE A 157 1.13 8.53 20.76
CA ILE A 157 2.14 9.29 20.03
C ILE A 157 3.56 9.18 20.62
N ARG A 158 3.66 8.99 21.95
CA ARG A 158 4.94 8.85 22.67
C ARG A 158 5.61 7.49 22.48
N SER A 159 4.86 6.48 22.03
CA SER A 159 5.39 5.13 21.77
C SER A 159 5.78 4.90 20.31
N CYS A 160 5.47 5.84 19.42
CA CYS A 160 5.94 5.78 18.04
C CYS A 160 7.46 5.96 17.98
N THR A 161 8.16 5.09 17.27
CA THR A 161 9.58 5.25 16.96
C THR A 161 9.76 5.65 15.50
N TYR A 162 10.95 6.13 15.16
CA TYR A 162 11.27 6.46 13.77
C TYR A 162 11.14 5.23 12.86
N GLU A 163 11.69 4.09 13.29
CA GLU A 163 11.69 2.83 12.55
C GLU A 163 10.26 2.33 12.31
N SER A 164 9.40 2.41 13.34
CA SER A 164 8.01 2.00 13.20
C SER A 164 7.24 2.87 12.21
N CYS A 165 7.52 4.18 12.17
CA CYS A 165 6.91 5.09 11.20
C CYS A 165 7.38 4.80 9.76
N VAL A 166 8.68 4.53 9.57
CA VAL A 166 9.25 4.15 8.28
C VAL A 166 8.63 2.87 7.76
N ASP A 167 8.53 1.83 8.60
CA ASP A 167 7.96 0.55 8.20
C ASP A 167 6.45 0.66 7.93
N ALA A 168 5.73 1.48 8.70
CA ALA A 168 4.32 1.78 8.46
C ALA A 168 4.10 2.41 7.08
N VAL A 169 4.83 3.48 6.75
CA VAL A 169 4.68 4.22 5.48
C VAL A 169 5.10 3.36 4.29
N ARG A 170 6.17 2.57 4.45
CA ARG A 170 6.60 1.64 3.40
C ARG A 170 5.51 0.61 3.07
N SER A 171 4.73 0.20 4.07
CA SER A 171 3.67 -0.78 3.91
C SER A 171 2.35 -0.14 3.43
N PHE A 172 2.02 1.05 3.94
CA PHE A 172 0.83 1.81 3.58
C PHE A 172 1.12 3.32 3.60
N PRO A 173 1.42 3.93 2.45
CA PRO A 173 1.84 5.34 2.35
C PRO A 173 0.86 6.34 2.97
N GLU A 174 -0.43 6.02 3.00
CA GLU A 174 -1.49 6.89 3.54
C GLU A 174 -1.40 7.06 5.07
N VAL A 175 -0.63 6.23 5.78
CA VAL A 175 -0.36 6.40 7.22
C VAL A 175 0.40 7.69 7.53
N ILE A 176 0.95 8.38 6.53
CA ILE A 176 1.63 9.67 6.70
C ILE A 176 0.80 10.70 7.49
N GLU A 177 -0.53 10.66 7.41
CA GLU A 177 -1.42 11.55 8.18
C GLU A 177 -1.41 11.29 9.69
N LEU A 178 -1.07 10.05 10.08
CA LEU A 178 -1.00 9.59 11.46
C LEU A 178 0.39 9.79 12.07
N ILE A 179 1.38 10.18 11.25
CA ILE A 179 2.75 10.34 11.71
C ILE A 179 2.90 11.62 12.52
N PRO A 180 3.45 11.54 13.73
CA PRO A 180 3.74 12.72 14.55
C PRO A 180 4.69 13.68 13.84
N SER A 181 4.39 14.98 13.89
CA SER A 181 5.21 15.99 13.21
C SER A 181 6.68 15.99 13.63
N PHE A 182 6.99 15.67 14.89
CA PHE A 182 8.38 15.57 15.39
C PHE A 182 9.13 14.32 14.92
N LEU A 183 8.43 13.32 14.39
CA LEU A 183 9.01 12.14 13.73
C LEU A 183 9.00 12.26 12.20
N MET A 184 8.40 13.31 11.65
CA MET A 184 8.35 13.55 10.22
C MET A 184 9.77 13.85 9.71
N THR A 185 10.37 12.91 8.98
CA THR A 185 11.68 13.10 8.34
C THR A 185 11.54 13.12 6.83
N ARG A 186 12.58 13.64 6.17
CA ARG A 186 12.65 13.66 4.70
C ARG A 186 12.54 12.26 4.07
N GLU A 187 13.04 11.23 4.76
CA GLU A 187 12.93 9.84 4.28
C GLU A 187 11.50 9.31 4.36
N ILE A 188 10.80 9.58 5.46
CA ILE A 188 9.38 9.21 5.61
C ILE A 188 8.53 9.93 4.55
N VAL A 189 8.78 11.22 4.35
CA VAL A 189 8.13 12.03 3.30
C VAL A 189 8.40 11.42 1.93
N ARG A 190 9.65 11.12 1.61
CA ARG A 190 10.03 10.50 0.34
C ARG A 190 9.29 9.18 0.10
N LEU A 191 9.24 8.29 1.09
CA LEU A 191 8.54 7.00 0.98
C LEU A 191 7.04 7.20 0.74
N ALA A 192 6.41 8.13 1.46
CA ALA A 192 4.99 8.45 1.27
C ALA A 192 4.72 9.00 -0.14
N MET A 193 5.59 9.91 -0.61
CA MET A 193 5.50 10.51 -1.94
C MET A 193 5.72 9.52 -3.08
N ILE A 194 6.57 8.50 -2.91
CA ILE A 194 6.75 7.46 -3.93
C ILE A 194 5.54 6.53 -3.98
N GLY A 195 4.94 6.22 -2.83
CA GLY A 195 3.88 5.22 -2.73
C GLY A 195 2.48 5.74 -3.07
N ASN A 196 2.12 6.96 -2.62
CA ASN A 196 0.87 7.63 -2.98
C ASN A 196 1.06 9.15 -2.95
N PRO A 197 1.64 9.75 -4.00
CA PRO A 197 1.99 11.17 -4.00
C PRO A 197 0.78 12.10 -3.90
N HIS A 198 -0.37 11.70 -4.48
CA HIS A 198 -1.60 12.48 -4.43
C HIS A 198 -2.14 12.64 -3.01
N PHE A 199 -2.06 11.59 -2.20
CA PHE A 199 -2.45 11.62 -0.79
C PHE A 199 -1.38 12.33 0.04
N ALA A 200 -0.12 11.93 -0.11
CA ALA A 200 0.99 12.43 0.69
C ALA A 200 1.13 13.96 0.62
N LEU A 201 0.94 14.57 -0.56
CA LEU A 201 1.02 16.03 -0.73
C LEU A 201 0.09 16.82 0.20
N ARG A 202 -1.03 16.23 0.64
CA ARG A 202 -1.99 16.89 1.55
C ARG A 202 -1.55 16.93 3.00
N HIS A 203 -0.65 16.02 3.39
CA HIS A 203 -0.25 15.81 4.78
C HIS A 203 1.23 16.14 5.02
N VAL A 204 2.03 16.22 3.96
CA VAL A 204 3.44 16.57 4.03
C VAL A 204 3.63 18.09 4.02
N PRO A 205 4.46 18.65 4.92
CA PRO A 205 4.87 20.05 4.87
C PRO A 205 5.60 20.39 3.56
N LEU A 206 5.18 21.45 2.87
CA LEU A 206 5.74 21.84 1.56
C LEU A 206 7.24 22.16 1.61
N ASP A 207 7.76 22.62 2.75
CA ASP A 207 9.18 22.91 2.98
C ASP A 207 10.06 21.65 3.06
N MET A 208 9.45 20.48 3.26
CA MET A 208 10.14 19.18 3.20
C MET A 208 10.17 18.59 1.79
N LEU A 209 9.45 19.18 0.83
CA LEU A 209 9.43 18.74 -0.56
C LEU A 209 10.54 19.44 -1.34
N ASP A 210 11.44 18.63 -1.89
CA ASP A 210 12.48 19.08 -2.78
C ASP A 210 12.32 18.48 -4.18
N ARG A 211 13.15 18.97 -5.10
CA ARG A 211 13.16 18.54 -6.50
C ARG A 211 13.34 17.02 -6.66
N GLU A 212 14.20 16.38 -5.87
CA GLU A 212 14.49 14.95 -6.00
C GLU A 212 13.28 14.11 -5.60
N ILE A 213 12.64 14.44 -4.48
CA ILE A 213 11.42 13.76 -4.01
C ILE A 213 10.29 13.89 -5.04
N LEU A 214 10.06 15.10 -5.56
CA LEU A 214 9.02 15.33 -6.55
C LEU A 214 9.29 14.59 -7.86
N LEU A 215 10.55 14.55 -8.30
CA LEU A 215 10.95 13.82 -9.49
C LEU A 215 10.75 12.29 -9.32
N GLU A 216 11.04 11.75 -8.15
CA GLU A 216 10.81 10.33 -7.85
C GLU A 216 9.32 10.00 -7.76
N ALA A 217 8.53 10.86 -7.12
CA ALA A 217 7.08 10.74 -7.07
C ALA A 217 6.46 10.70 -8.47
N VAL A 218 6.88 11.61 -9.35
CA VAL A 218 6.40 11.66 -10.75
C VAL A 218 6.84 10.44 -11.56
N LYS A 219 8.03 9.89 -11.30
CA LYS A 219 8.47 8.64 -11.94
C LYS A 219 7.65 7.44 -11.49
N SER A 220 7.21 7.42 -10.23
CA SER A 220 6.33 6.39 -9.70
C SER A 220 4.92 6.51 -10.29
N GLU A 221 4.37 7.73 -10.29
CA GLU A 221 3.02 8.03 -10.77
C GLU A 221 2.99 9.31 -11.63
N PRO A 222 3.08 9.20 -12.97
CA PRO A 222 3.13 10.37 -13.85
C PRO A 222 1.90 11.29 -13.78
N SER A 223 0.72 10.77 -13.45
CA SER A 223 -0.51 11.57 -13.22
C SER A 223 -0.35 12.60 -12.10
N PHE A 224 0.59 12.39 -11.19
CA PHE A 224 0.89 13.33 -10.12
C PHE A 224 1.27 14.72 -10.61
N LEU A 225 1.82 14.84 -11.83
CA LEU A 225 2.10 16.14 -12.44
C LEU A 225 0.88 17.07 -12.44
N LEU A 226 -0.33 16.54 -12.68
CA LEU A 226 -1.54 17.37 -12.70
C LEU A 226 -1.87 17.95 -11.31
N THR A 227 -1.54 17.21 -10.26
CA THR A 227 -1.70 17.68 -8.88
C THR A 227 -0.67 18.74 -8.54
N LEU A 228 0.58 18.58 -9.00
CA LEU A 228 1.62 19.61 -8.84
C LEU A 228 1.27 20.91 -9.56
N VAL A 229 0.73 20.81 -10.78
CA VAL A 229 0.30 21.98 -11.56
C VAL A 229 -0.87 22.72 -10.89
N ALA A 230 -1.75 21.99 -10.19
CA ALA A 230 -2.88 22.57 -9.46
C ALA A 230 -2.48 23.08 -8.05
N CYS A 231 -1.34 22.67 -7.53
CA CYS A 231 -0.86 23.03 -6.20
C CYS A 231 -0.12 24.39 -6.23
N GLU A 232 -0.68 25.38 -5.55
CA GLU A 232 0.03 26.65 -5.33
C GLU A 232 1.22 26.44 -4.38
N GLY A 233 2.38 27.00 -4.74
CA GLY A 233 3.61 26.92 -3.93
C GLY A 233 4.40 25.61 -4.09
N CYS A 234 3.88 24.63 -4.82
CA CYS A 234 4.64 23.43 -5.18
C CYS A 234 5.78 23.80 -6.14
N TYR A 235 6.96 23.21 -5.91
CA TYR A 235 8.09 23.35 -6.83
C TYR A 235 7.80 22.58 -8.12
N LEU A 236 7.85 23.27 -9.26
CA LEU A 236 7.65 22.68 -10.58
C LEU A 236 8.72 23.22 -11.54
N ASP A 237 9.52 22.32 -12.10
CA ASP A 237 10.50 22.66 -13.13
C ASP A 237 10.28 21.88 -14.42
N ASP A 238 10.97 22.30 -15.48
CA ASP A 238 10.90 21.67 -16.79
C ASP A 238 11.22 20.18 -16.75
N ASP A 239 12.15 19.76 -15.88
CA ASP A 239 12.62 18.37 -15.87
C ASP A 239 11.57 17.43 -15.27
N ILE A 240 10.84 17.89 -14.24
CA ILE A 240 9.67 17.18 -13.68
C ILE A 240 8.59 17.04 -14.77
N VAL A 241 8.25 18.13 -15.47
CA VAL A 241 7.24 18.13 -16.54
C VAL A 241 7.65 17.19 -17.67
N ILE A 242 8.89 17.30 -18.14
CA ILE A 242 9.46 16.46 -19.20
C ILE A 242 9.41 15.00 -18.78
N THR A 243 9.85 14.67 -17.56
CA THR A 243 9.87 13.29 -17.07
C THR A 243 8.46 12.69 -17.06
N ALA A 244 7.47 13.40 -16.54
CA ALA A 244 6.10 12.90 -16.48
C ALA A 244 5.51 12.68 -17.88
N VAL A 245 5.66 13.66 -18.78
CA VAL A 245 5.07 13.62 -20.12
C VAL A 245 5.76 12.59 -21.00
N SER A 246 7.07 12.39 -20.84
CA SER A 246 7.79 11.32 -21.53
C SER A 246 7.32 9.93 -21.08
N MET A 247 6.89 9.76 -19.81
CA MET A 247 6.34 8.49 -19.34
C MET A 247 4.85 8.32 -19.71
N MET A 248 4.09 9.42 -19.71
CA MET A 248 2.66 9.43 -20.03
C MET A 248 2.31 10.61 -20.97
N PRO A 249 2.47 10.44 -22.29
CA PRO A 249 2.26 11.53 -23.24
C PRO A 249 0.84 12.09 -23.31
N SER A 250 -0.17 11.34 -22.85
CA SER A 250 -1.56 11.81 -22.76
C SER A 250 -1.73 13.02 -21.84
N LEU A 251 -0.78 13.26 -20.92
CA LEU A 251 -0.75 14.44 -20.05
C LEU A 251 -0.71 15.75 -20.84
N LEU A 252 -0.16 15.76 -22.06
CA LEU A 252 -0.15 16.96 -22.91
C LEU A 252 -1.53 17.57 -23.11
N LEU A 253 -2.60 16.76 -23.15
CA LEU A 253 -3.96 17.26 -23.35
C LEU A 253 -4.51 18.01 -22.14
N MET A 254 -3.91 17.81 -20.97
CA MET A 254 -4.35 18.37 -19.70
C MET A 254 -3.42 19.48 -19.18
N LEU A 255 -2.24 19.65 -19.79
CA LEU A 255 -1.29 20.66 -19.36
C LEU A 255 -1.69 22.08 -19.79
N PRO A 256 -1.46 23.08 -18.94
CA PRO A 256 -1.62 24.48 -19.31
C PRO A 256 -0.58 24.88 -20.36
N ARG A 257 -0.97 25.78 -21.28
CA ARG A 257 -0.12 26.20 -22.42
C ARG A 257 1.24 26.75 -22.00
N GLN A 258 1.35 27.33 -20.81
CA GLN A 258 2.57 27.91 -20.26
C GLN A 258 3.66 26.85 -20.04
N LEU A 259 3.29 25.59 -19.80
CA LEU A 259 4.23 24.48 -19.63
C LEU A 259 4.59 23.79 -20.95
N MET A 260 3.92 24.15 -22.05
CA MET A 260 4.17 23.59 -23.38
C MET A 260 5.37 24.27 -24.05
N THR A 261 6.56 24.03 -23.53
CA THR A 261 7.80 24.66 -24.01
C THR A 261 8.44 23.89 -25.17
N LYS A 262 9.32 24.55 -25.95
CA LYS A 262 10.12 23.88 -26.99
C LYS A 262 11.01 22.79 -26.42
N LYS A 263 11.54 22.99 -25.20
CA LYS A 263 12.35 22.00 -24.48
C LYS A 263 11.53 20.73 -24.20
N LEU A 264 10.29 20.89 -23.73
CA LEU A 264 9.36 19.77 -23.52
C LEU A 264 9.15 18.95 -24.79
N PHE A 265 8.77 19.59 -25.89
CA PHE A 265 8.50 18.87 -27.14
C PHE A 265 9.75 18.23 -27.75
N SER A 266 10.91 18.88 -27.62
CA SER A 266 12.18 18.32 -28.10
C SER A 266 12.51 17.02 -27.36
N ALA A 267 12.42 17.03 -26.03
CA ALA A 267 12.66 15.84 -25.19
C ALA A 267 11.59 14.76 -25.42
N LEU A 268 10.31 15.15 -25.56
CA LEU A 268 9.24 14.21 -25.86
C LEU A 268 9.46 13.48 -27.18
N LEU A 269 9.78 14.20 -28.25
CA LEU A 269 10.00 13.63 -29.57
C LEU A 269 11.28 12.79 -29.66
N GLU A 270 12.22 12.99 -28.73
CA GLU A 270 13.38 12.13 -28.61
C GLU A 270 12.99 10.69 -28.22
N HIS A 271 12.01 10.54 -27.33
CA HIS A 271 11.52 9.22 -26.88
C HIS A 271 10.33 8.72 -27.71
N HIS A 272 9.46 9.63 -28.15
CA HIS A 272 8.18 9.36 -28.81
C HIS A 272 8.04 10.11 -30.14
N PRO A 273 8.86 9.80 -31.16
CA PRO A 273 8.88 10.51 -32.43
C PRO A 273 7.51 10.49 -33.16
N GLU A 274 6.70 9.46 -32.94
CA GLU A 274 5.34 9.33 -33.52
C GLU A 274 4.38 10.46 -33.12
N LEU A 275 4.66 11.19 -32.03
CA LEU A 275 3.83 12.28 -31.53
C LEU A 275 4.06 13.60 -32.25
N ILE A 276 4.94 13.66 -33.26
CA ILE A 276 5.24 14.89 -34.02
C ILE A 276 3.99 15.58 -34.58
N SER A 277 2.94 14.83 -34.90
CA SER A 277 1.67 15.37 -35.40
C SER A 277 0.84 16.13 -34.37
N ILE A 278 1.12 15.94 -33.07
CA ILE A 278 0.43 16.63 -31.97
C ILE A 278 1.15 17.92 -31.58
N VAL A 279 2.44 18.03 -31.92
CA VAL A 279 3.26 19.19 -31.55
C VAL A 279 2.90 20.40 -32.43
N PRO A 280 2.61 21.57 -31.83
CA PRO A 280 2.40 22.81 -32.58
C PRO A 280 3.60 23.15 -33.47
N VAL A 281 3.32 23.61 -34.69
CA VAL A 281 4.37 23.91 -35.70
C VAL A 281 5.36 24.94 -35.16
N GLU A 282 4.89 25.91 -34.37
CA GLU A 282 5.71 26.99 -33.79
C GLU A 282 6.71 26.47 -32.73
N MET A 283 6.46 25.28 -32.18
CA MET A 283 7.30 24.63 -31.18
C MET A 283 8.33 23.67 -31.80
N LEU A 284 8.16 23.32 -33.08
CA LEU A 284 9.08 22.45 -33.81
C LEU A 284 10.23 23.27 -34.41
N THR A 285 11.44 22.71 -34.33
CA THR A 285 12.61 23.22 -35.04
C THR A 285 13.01 22.24 -36.13
N GLU A 286 13.73 22.73 -37.14
CA GLU A 286 14.26 21.88 -38.22
C GLU A 286 15.17 20.77 -37.66
N ASP A 287 15.94 21.06 -36.62
CA ASP A 287 16.82 20.10 -35.94
C ASP A 287 16.04 18.97 -35.26
N VAL A 288 14.97 19.31 -34.53
CA VAL A 288 14.11 18.31 -33.88
C VAL A 288 13.38 17.47 -34.93
N ALA A 289 12.87 18.09 -35.99
CA ALA A 289 12.24 17.36 -37.09
C ALA A 289 13.23 16.42 -37.80
N ALA A 290 14.47 16.86 -38.00
CA ALA A 290 15.52 16.03 -38.59
C ALA A 290 15.86 14.83 -37.68
N MET A 291 15.96 15.04 -36.37
CA MET A 291 16.17 13.96 -35.38
C MET A 291 15.03 12.93 -35.43
N VAL A 292 13.77 13.37 -35.49
CA VAL A 292 12.60 12.48 -35.61
C VAL A 292 12.67 11.65 -36.89
N VAL A 293 12.95 12.28 -38.03
CA VAL A 293 13.06 11.59 -39.33
C VAL A 293 14.26 10.65 -39.38
N MET A 294 15.37 10.99 -38.71
CA MET A 294 16.52 10.09 -38.57
C MET A 294 16.14 8.80 -37.81
N LYS A 295 15.34 8.91 -36.74
CA LYS A 295 14.90 7.75 -35.97
C LYS A 295 13.82 6.93 -36.68
N LYS A 296 12.84 7.60 -37.28
CA LYS A 296 11.72 6.97 -38.00
C LYS A 296 11.45 7.73 -39.31
N PRO A 297 12.16 7.35 -40.40
CA PRO A 297 12.09 8.02 -41.70
C PRO A 297 10.68 8.17 -42.29
N ASP A 298 9.78 7.22 -42.03
CA ASP A 298 8.39 7.26 -42.49
C ASP A 298 7.59 8.45 -41.92
N LEU A 299 8.01 8.98 -40.76
CA LEU A 299 7.35 10.13 -40.14
C LEU A 299 7.59 11.45 -40.88
N VAL A 300 8.43 11.48 -41.93
CA VAL A 300 8.63 12.66 -42.79
C VAL A 300 7.29 13.19 -43.34
N GLU A 301 6.31 12.32 -43.56
CA GLU A 301 4.99 12.71 -44.04
C GLU A 301 4.21 13.54 -43.01
N LYS A 302 4.47 13.29 -41.71
CA LYS A 302 3.86 13.99 -40.57
C LYS A 302 4.58 15.27 -40.19
N VAL A 303 5.82 15.48 -40.65
CA VAL A 303 6.55 16.74 -40.43
C VAL A 303 5.84 17.87 -41.21
N PRO A 304 5.53 19.02 -40.59
CA PRO A 304 4.96 20.18 -41.29
C PRO A 304 5.85 20.64 -42.45
N ARG A 305 5.26 21.00 -43.59
CA ARG A 305 6.01 21.33 -44.82
C ARG A 305 6.96 22.51 -44.64
N GLU A 306 6.57 23.45 -43.78
CA GLU A 306 7.30 24.66 -43.42
C GLU A 306 8.65 24.35 -42.76
N ILE A 307 8.77 23.19 -42.12
CA ILE A 307 9.95 22.76 -41.35
C ILE A 307 10.77 21.70 -42.11
N ARG A 308 10.30 21.23 -43.28
CA ARG A 308 11.02 20.27 -44.14
C ARG A 308 12.17 20.93 -44.90
N GLY A 309 13.13 21.46 -44.17
CA GLY A 309 14.32 22.09 -44.72
C GLY A 309 15.40 21.07 -45.12
N VAL A 310 16.61 21.59 -45.30
CA VAL A 310 17.77 20.84 -45.80
C VAL A 310 18.21 19.77 -44.80
N LYS A 311 18.13 20.01 -43.49
CA LYS A 311 18.53 19.04 -42.46
C LYS A 311 17.58 17.85 -42.41
N VAL A 312 16.28 18.09 -42.49
CA VAL A 312 15.26 17.02 -42.56
C VAL A 312 15.43 16.21 -43.85
N CYS A 313 15.70 16.88 -44.97
CA CYS A 313 15.99 16.23 -46.25
C CYS A 313 17.25 15.35 -46.16
N ALA A 314 18.30 15.83 -45.48
CA ALA A 314 19.51 15.07 -45.25
C ALA A 314 19.25 13.83 -44.39
N ALA A 315 18.55 13.97 -43.26
CA ALA A 315 18.18 12.86 -42.39
C ALA A 315 17.37 11.78 -43.14
N TYR A 316 16.40 12.19 -43.97
CA TYR A 316 15.64 11.26 -44.81
C TYR A 316 16.51 10.52 -45.83
N ALA A 317 17.48 11.22 -46.43
CA ALA A 317 18.38 10.69 -47.46
C ALA A 317 19.31 9.58 -46.96
N GLU A 318 19.59 9.54 -45.66
CA GLU A 318 20.40 8.48 -45.04
C GLU A 318 19.71 7.11 -45.11
N HIS A 319 18.37 7.09 -45.13
CA HIS A 319 17.58 5.86 -45.15
C HIS A 319 17.00 5.54 -46.52
N TYR A 320 16.62 6.54 -47.32
CA TYR A 320 16.02 6.33 -48.64
C TYR A 320 16.77 7.06 -49.75
N SER A 321 17.04 6.33 -50.84
CA SER A 321 17.67 6.88 -52.04
C SER A 321 16.69 7.52 -53.03
N ARG A 322 15.37 7.34 -52.82
CA ARG A 322 14.29 7.76 -53.73
C ARG A 322 13.15 8.43 -52.95
N GLY A 323 12.24 9.10 -53.66
CA GLY A 323 11.02 9.67 -53.06
C GLY A 323 11.12 11.12 -52.57
N PHE A 324 12.27 11.79 -52.73
CA PHE A 324 12.46 13.17 -52.27
C PHE A 324 11.41 14.15 -52.78
N SER A 325 11.04 14.05 -54.06
CA SER A 325 10.07 14.96 -54.69
C SER A 325 8.66 14.86 -54.11
N ARG A 326 8.35 13.79 -53.37
CA ARG A 326 7.06 13.65 -52.68
C ARG A 326 6.99 14.51 -51.42
N TYR A 327 8.11 14.69 -50.73
CA TYR A 327 8.13 15.28 -49.40
C TYR A 327 8.82 16.65 -49.33
N PHE A 328 9.77 16.92 -50.24
CA PHE A 328 10.60 18.12 -50.24
C PHE A 328 10.41 18.94 -51.51
N SER A 329 10.46 20.27 -51.37
CA SER A 329 10.43 21.18 -52.52
C SER A 329 11.70 21.06 -53.35
N ARG A 330 11.63 21.50 -54.61
CA ARG A 330 12.79 21.41 -55.51
C ARG A 330 13.99 22.21 -55.00
N SER A 331 13.74 23.40 -54.42
CA SER A 331 14.77 24.25 -53.85
C SER A 331 15.51 23.56 -52.68
N VAL A 332 14.80 22.86 -51.79
CA VAL A 332 15.41 22.11 -50.69
C VAL A 332 16.25 20.95 -51.19
N ILE A 333 15.76 20.20 -52.20
CA ILE A 333 16.49 19.07 -52.79
C ILE A 333 17.79 19.54 -53.45
N ASP A 334 17.73 20.64 -54.22
CA ASP A 334 18.91 21.17 -54.91
C ASP A 334 19.93 21.75 -53.91
N ALA A 335 19.46 22.42 -52.83
CA ALA A 335 20.31 22.86 -51.73
C ALA A 335 20.98 21.70 -50.98
N TYR A 336 20.24 20.61 -50.71
CA TYR A 336 20.80 19.39 -50.14
C TYR A 336 21.89 18.80 -51.04
N LYS A 337 21.63 18.66 -52.34
CA LYS A 337 22.61 18.11 -53.30
C LYS A 337 23.87 18.97 -53.38
N ALA A 338 23.74 20.30 -53.33
CA ALA A 338 24.88 21.21 -53.31
C ALA A 338 25.75 21.04 -52.05
N LYS A 339 25.14 20.75 -50.89
CA LYS A 339 25.85 20.52 -49.61
C LYS A 339 26.33 19.07 -49.41
N ARG A 340 25.74 18.10 -50.11
CA ARG A 340 26.08 16.66 -50.01
C ARG A 340 27.58 16.33 -50.13
N PRO A 341 28.37 16.93 -51.03
CA PRO A 341 29.81 16.66 -51.06
C PRO A 341 30.53 17.13 -49.79
N ALA A 342 30.08 18.20 -49.14
CA ALA A 342 30.65 18.69 -47.88
C ALA A 342 30.27 17.82 -46.66
N ILE A 343 29.03 17.31 -46.63
CA ILE A 343 28.52 16.46 -45.53
C ILE A 343 29.22 15.09 -45.48
N ARG A 344 29.76 14.60 -46.60
CA ARG A 344 30.59 13.37 -46.61
C ARG A 344 32.04 13.59 -46.16
N LEU A 345 32.48 14.84 -46.03
CA LEU A 345 33.87 15.20 -45.75
C LEU A 345 34.06 15.72 -44.32
N ASN A 346 33.02 16.25 -43.66
CA ASN A 346 33.10 16.73 -42.28
C ASN A 346 32.07 16.05 -41.37
N ASP A 347 32.58 15.52 -40.26
CA ASP A 347 31.91 15.11 -39.02
C ASP A 347 31.15 16.28 -38.31
N GLU A 348 30.41 17.11 -39.06
CA GLU A 348 29.76 18.36 -38.58
C GLU A 348 28.25 18.20 -38.30
N LEU A 349 27.72 16.98 -38.27
CA LEU A 349 26.51 16.68 -37.51
C LEU A 349 26.94 16.52 -36.04
N GLY A 350 27.09 17.65 -35.35
CA GLY A 350 27.63 17.72 -33.98
C GLY A 350 27.07 16.64 -33.06
N ASP A 351 27.98 16.04 -32.27
CA ASP A 351 27.77 15.11 -31.15
C ASP A 351 26.43 14.34 -31.17
N ILE A 352 26.24 13.51 -32.20
CA ILE A 352 25.29 12.41 -32.10
C ILE A 352 25.90 11.43 -31.07
N PRO A 353 25.18 11.03 -30.01
CA PRO A 353 25.68 10.13 -29.00
C PRO A 353 26.29 8.87 -29.62
N SER A 354 27.49 8.51 -29.18
CA SER A 354 28.30 7.39 -29.69
C SER A 354 27.61 6.01 -29.61
N SER A 355 26.43 5.92 -29.00
CA SER A 355 25.55 4.76 -28.95
C SER A 355 24.85 4.44 -30.28
N ILE A 356 24.84 5.34 -31.26
CA ILE A 356 24.22 5.13 -32.58
C ILE A 356 25.30 4.89 -33.65
N LYS A 357 26.12 3.85 -33.49
CA LYS A 357 26.99 3.37 -34.59
C LYS A 357 26.17 2.51 -35.55
N ILE A 358 25.63 3.12 -36.59
CA ILE A 358 24.98 2.41 -37.70
C ILE A 358 26.04 1.59 -38.45
N ARG A 359 25.82 0.27 -38.55
CA ARG A 359 26.62 -0.60 -39.41
C ARG A 359 26.52 -0.10 -40.85
N ARG A 360 27.66 0.30 -41.43
CA ARG A 360 27.76 0.62 -42.87
C ARG A 360 27.18 -0.55 -43.67
N ILE A 361 26.10 -0.30 -44.42
CA ILE A 361 25.59 -1.26 -45.40
C ILE A 361 26.67 -1.37 -46.50
N PRO A 362 27.22 -2.57 -46.76
CA PRO A 362 28.25 -2.75 -47.79
C PRO A 362 27.69 -2.36 -49.16
N LYS A 363 28.47 -1.57 -49.90
CA LYS A 363 28.12 -0.97 -51.21
C LYS A 363 27.96 -1.96 -52.37
N ASN A 364 27.87 -3.26 -52.12
CA ASN A 364 27.78 -4.28 -53.17
C ASN A 364 26.37 -4.86 -53.23
N ILE A 365 25.44 -4.12 -53.83
CA ILE A 365 24.25 -4.71 -54.45
C ILE A 365 24.38 -4.40 -55.94
N PRO A 366 24.63 -5.39 -56.81
CA PRO A 366 24.66 -5.18 -58.25
C PRO A 366 23.26 -4.80 -58.74
N LEU A 367 23.23 -3.87 -59.70
CA LEU A 367 22.05 -3.21 -60.27
C LEU A 367 21.04 -4.15 -60.90
#